data_AF-A0A968YEQ6-F1
#
_entry.id   AF-A0A968YEQ6-F1
#
_cell.length_a   1.000
_cell.length_b   1.000
_cell.length_c   1.000
_cell.angle_alpha   90.00
_cell.angle_beta   90.00
_cell.angle_gamma   90.00
#
_symmetry.space_group_name_H-M   'P 1'
#
loop_
_entity.id
_entity.type
_entity.pdbx_description
1 polymer ?
#
loop_
_entity_poly.entity_id
_entity_poly.type
_entity_poly.pdbx_seq_one_letter_code
_entity_poly.pdbx_strand_id
1 'polypeptide(L)'
;MKQSFTLADLQTKFTAFLKKYAKQAAKTSPDPSTHGFETETEAQDFTPKGNPSRVIKFTRFCLYFAAGLLIVANIKPYINIVSWIGSSLADVRIVQTLAQIPLLNWALSNGGMGLAFIAGFLLWGLLQGLQMLPKIILNDPEALLVLMAWVSQFKAIAHRSGDSELLPKLKYRFNNLPLEWLEGMQQARAIAYVVDGLLCFGYYPPILGGYDRLGVFIFAPSVTDLDLHNIIAALATMFGIEILYEVSKQLKTALEVISQAQNPEV
;
A
#
# COMPACT_ATOMS: atom_id res chain seq x y z
N MET A 1 23.93 39.12 18.99
CA MET A 1 24.52 37.76 19.03
C MET A 1 23.55 36.80 18.34
N LYS A 2 23.95 36.20 17.21
CA LYS A 2 23.16 35.17 16.52
C LYS A 2 23.47 33.83 17.19
N GLN A 3 22.52 33.23 17.89
CA GLN A 3 22.66 31.86 18.38
C GLN A 3 22.66 30.92 17.17
N SER A 4 23.77 30.21 16.95
CA SER A 4 23.87 29.19 15.91
C SER A 4 23.04 27.98 16.31
N PHE A 5 21.95 27.73 15.58
CA PHE A 5 21.10 26.56 15.78
C PHE A 5 21.86 25.30 15.36
N THR A 6 22.08 24.36 16.28
CA THR A 6 22.81 23.12 15.99
C THR A 6 21.85 21.95 15.75
N LEU A 7 22.26 20.94 14.97
CA LEU A 7 21.49 19.70 14.77
C LEU A 7 21.21 18.98 16.10
N ALA A 8 22.11 19.09 17.08
CA ALA A 8 21.92 18.56 18.43
C ALA A 8 20.75 19.23 19.17
N ASP A 9 20.55 20.54 18.99
CA ASP A 9 19.40 21.26 19.56
C ASP A 9 18.07 20.78 18.96
N LEU A 10 18.05 20.51 17.65
CA LEU A 10 16.87 19.98 16.96
C LEU A 10 16.48 18.61 17.52
N GLN A 11 17.46 17.70 17.64
CA GLN A 11 17.23 16.33 18.13
C GLN A 11 16.77 16.33 19.59
N THR A 12 17.33 17.20 20.41
CA THR A 12 16.94 17.36 21.82
C THR A 12 15.51 17.90 21.95
N LYS A 13 15.16 18.93 21.18
CA LYS A 13 13.81 19.50 21.18
C LYS A 13 12.77 18.50 20.66
N PHE A 14 13.09 17.74 19.62
CA PHE A 14 12.20 16.72 19.07
C PHE A 14 11.96 15.57 20.06
N THR A 15 13.00 15.11 20.74
CA THR A 15 12.88 14.04 21.75
C THR A 15 12.06 14.50 22.96
N ALA A 16 12.25 15.76 23.40
CA ALA A 16 11.44 16.36 24.46
C ALA A 16 9.96 16.49 24.07
N PHE A 17 9.69 16.87 22.81
CA PHE A 17 8.34 16.94 22.26
C PHE A 17 7.67 15.56 22.25
N LEU A 18 8.35 14.52 21.75
CA LEU A 18 7.82 13.15 21.73
C LEU A 18 7.53 12.61 23.13
N LYS A 19 8.41 12.84 24.11
CA LYS A 19 8.17 12.45 25.51
C LYS A 19 6.95 13.16 26.11
N LYS A 20 6.76 14.45 25.81
CA LYS A 20 5.60 15.21 26.27
C LYS A 20 4.31 14.64 25.66
N TYR A 21 4.32 14.35 24.37
CA TYR A 21 3.18 13.75 23.66
C TYR A 21 2.83 12.36 24.18
N ALA A 22 3.83 11.48 24.37
CA ALA A 22 3.62 10.14 24.93
C ALA A 22 3.03 10.19 26.35
N LYS A 23 3.48 11.15 27.17
CA LYS A 23 2.97 11.33 28.54
C LYS A 23 1.54 11.90 28.58
N GLN A 24 1.16 12.71 27.59
CA GLN A 24 -0.23 13.15 27.41
C GLN A 24 -1.11 12.00 26.92
N ALA A 25 -0.67 11.25 25.91
CA ALA A 25 -1.39 10.08 25.40
C ALA A 25 -1.61 9.00 26.47
N ALA A 26 -0.61 8.77 27.34
CA ALA A 26 -0.74 7.84 28.46
C ALA A 26 -1.70 8.32 29.57
N LYS A 27 -1.92 9.64 29.70
CA LYS A 27 -2.89 10.21 30.64
C LYS A 27 -4.32 10.27 30.09
N THR A 28 -4.46 10.27 28.76
CA THR A 28 -5.76 10.32 28.08
C THR A 28 -6.20 8.97 27.55
N SER A 29 -5.45 7.88 27.77
CA SER A 29 -5.91 6.53 27.43
C SER A 29 -7.02 6.19 28.43
N PRO A 30 -8.29 6.22 28.01
CA PRO A 30 -9.39 5.95 28.92
C PRO A 30 -9.29 4.50 29.37
N ASP A 31 -9.61 4.22 30.63
CA ASP A 31 -9.74 2.86 31.11
C ASP A 31 -10.82 2.16 30.26
N PRO A 32 -10.46 1.13 29.46
CA PRO A 32 -11.39 0.48 28.54
C PRO A 32 -12.55 -0.20 29.26
N SER A 33 -12.47 -0.38 30.59
CA SER A 33 -13.56 -0.90 31.42
C SER A 33 -14.60 0.14 31.83
N THR A 34 -14.32 1.43 31.66
CA THR A 34 -15.22 2.54 32.04
C THR A 34 -16.09 3.06 30.91
N HIS A 35 -15.77 2.73 29.65
CA HIS A 35 -16.64 3.01 28.52
C HIS A 35 -17.55 1.81 28.25
N GLY A 36 -18.71 1.79 28.90
CA GLY A 36 -19.88 1.34 28.18
C GLY A 36 -19.91 2.13 26.87
N PHE A 37 -20.02 1.44 25.73
CA PHE A 37 -20.17 2.10 24.42
C PHE A 37 -21.48 2.90 24.41
N GLU A 38 -21.48 4.10 25.00
CA GLU A 38 -22.50 5.09 24.78
C GLU A 38 -22.29 5.61 23.35
N THR A 39 -23.02 5.00 22.43
CA THR A 39 -23.08 5.27 20.98
C THR A 39 -23.60 6.67 20.61
N GLU A 40 -23.54 7.65 21.52
CA GLU A 40 -24.11 8.99 21.33
C GLU A 40 -23.11 10.13 21.61
N THR A 41 -21.81 9.89 21.43
CA THR A 41 -20.96 11.05 21.12
C THR A 41 -21.18 11.36 19.66
N GLU A 42 -22.13 12.28 19.37
CA GLU A 42 -22.19 12.97 18.08
C GLU A 42 -20.76 13.35 17.73
N ALA A 43 -20.19 12.68 16.72
CA ALA A 43 -18.92 13.07 16.16
C ALA A 43 -19.13 14.52 15.73
N GLN A 44 -18.60 15.47 16.51
CA GLN A 44 -18.55 16.86 16.09
C GLN A 44 -17.72 16.84 14.82
N ASP A 45 -18.44 16.87 13.71
CA ASP A 45 -17.91 16.80 12.37
C ASP A 45 -17.05 18.05 12.21
N PHE A 46 -15.75 17.90 12.51
CA PHE A 46 -14.76 18.95 12.41
C PHE A 46 -14.54 19.20 10.94
N THR A 47 -15.53 19.82 10.30
CA THR A 47 -15.44 20.35 8.97
C THR A 47 -14.65 21.65 9.11
N PRO A 48 -13.36 21.69 8.71
CA PRO A 48 -12.61 22.93 8.77
C PRO A 48 -13.34 23.96 7.90
N LYS A 49 -13.99 24.94 8.52
CA LYS A 49 -14.81 25.99 7.87
C LYS A 49 -13.99 26.98 7.03
N GLY A 50 -12.71 26.71 6.77
CA GLY A 50 -11.84 27.55 5.97
C GLY A 50 -11.74 27.06 4.52
N ASN A 51 -11.98 27.95 3.56
CA ASN A 51 -11.67 27.67 2.15
C ASN A 51 -10.14 27.46 2.04
N PRO A 52 -9.65 26.28 1.61
CA PRO A 52 -8.21 26.00 1.65
C PRO A 52 -7.47 27.00 0.76
N SER A 53 -6.30 27.45 1.24
CA SER A 53 -5.48 28.42 0.52
C SER A 53 -5.15 27.93 -0.89
N ARG A 54 -4.96 28.85 -1.84
CA ARG A 54 -4.61 28.50 -3.23
C ARG A 54 -3.36 27.62 -3.30
N VAL A 55 -2.41 27.83 -2.38
CA VAL A 55 -1.18 27.02 -2.26
C VAL A 55 -1.53 25.57 -1.93
N ILE A 56 -2.41 25.32 -0.96
CA ILE A 56 -2.83 23.95 -0.60
C ILE A 56 -3.49 23.23 -1.78
N LYS A 57 -4.37 23.92 -2.50
CA LYS A 57 -5.04 23.36 -3.69
C LYS A 57 -4.01 23.00 -4.77
N PHE A 58 -3.04 23.88 -5.01
CA PHE A 58 -1.97 23.66 -5.98
C PHE A 58 -1.05 22.50 -5.57
N THR A 59 -0.62 22.42 -4.31
CA THR A 59 0.21 21.30 -3.83
C THR A 59 -0.52 19.96 -3.95
N ARG A 60 -1.82 19.91 -3.62
CA ARG A 60 -2.65 18.71 -3.83
C ARG A 60 -2.73 18.32 -5.29
N PHE A 61 -2.91 19.29 -6.19
CA PHE A 61 -2.88 19.04 -7.63
C PHE A 61 -1.54 18.45 -8.09
N CYS A 62 -0.41 19.03 -7.66
CA CYS A 62 0.92 18.50 -7.99
C CYS A 62 1.12 17.07 -7.50
N LEU A 63 0.63 16.74 -6.30
CA LEU A 63 0.70 15.37 -5.77
C LEU A 63 -0.14 14.39 -6.60
N TYR A 64 -1.39 14.73 -6.93
CA TYR A 64 -2.23 13.86 -7.77
C TYR A 64 -1.68 13.72 -9.19
N PHE A 65 -1.08 14.78 -9.73
CA PHE A 65 -0.41 14.73 -11.02
C PHE A 65 0.82 13.82 -10.99
N ALA A 66 1.68 13.97 -9.98
CA ALA A 66 2.83 13.08 -9.77
C ALA A 66 2.40 11.63 -9.56
N ALA A 67 1.30 11.41 -8.82
CA ALA A 67 0.68 10.11 -8.64
C ALA A 67 0.26 9.49 -9.98
N GLY A 68 -0.47 10.25 -10.80
CA GLY A 68 -0.91 9.79 -12.12
C GLY A 68 0.26 9.41 -13.03
N LEU A 69 1.31 10.25 -13.07
CA LEU A 69 2.52 9.95 -13.83
C LEU A 69 3.24 8.69 -13.33
N LEU A 70 3.32 8.51 -12.00
CA LEU A 70 3.95 7.36 -11.39
C LEU A 70 3.16 6.07 -11.69
N ILE A 71 1.83 6.11 -11.64
CA ILE A 71 0.97 4.99 -12.04
C ILE A 71 1.23 4.60 -13.50
N VAL A 72 1.25 5.58 -14.42
CA VAL A 72 1.49 5.34 -15.85
C VAL A 72 2.91 4.81 -16.11
N ALA A 73 3.92 5.27 -15.37
CA ALA A 73 5.27 4.76 -15.48
C ALA A 73 5.38 3.33 -14.95
N ASN A 74 4.71 3.04 -13.84
CA ASN A 74 4.85 1.79 -13.10
C ASN A 74 4.02 0.64 -13.67
N ILE A 75 3.04 0.89 -14.52
CA ILE A 75 2.20 -0.18 -15.09
C ILE A 75 2.90 -1.02 -16.18
N LYS A 76 3.99 -0.49 -16.77
CA LYS A 76 4.64 -1.09 -17.93
C LYS A 76 5.11 -2.54 -17.74
N PRO A 77 5.74 -2.93 -16.61
CA PRO A 77 6.15 -4.32 -16.39
C PRO A 77 4.97 -5.29 -16.47
N TYR A 78 3.84 -4.93 -15.89
CA TYR A 78 2.64 -5.78 -15.84
C TYR A 78 2.00 -5.93 -17.22
N ILE A 79 1.93 -4.85 -18.00
CA ILE A 79 1.45 -4.91 -19.39
C ILE A 79 2.35 -5.83 -20.22
N ASN A 80 3.67 -5.73 -20.05
CA ASN A 80 4.61 -6.55 -20.79
C ASN A 80 4.43 -8.04 -20.47
N ILE A 81 4.31 -8.39 -19.19
CA ILE A 81 4.07 -9.76 -18.74
C ILE A 81 2.75 -10.30 -19.29
N VAL A 82 1.67 -9.53 -19.20
CA VAL A 82 0.37 -9.93 -19.75
C VAL A 82 0.44 -10.08 -21.27
N SER A 83 1.15 -9.19 -21.97
CA SER A 83 1.37 -9.29 -23.41
C SER A 83 2.19 -10.53 -23.78
N TRP A 84 3.19 -10.90 -22.97
CA TRP A 84 4.01 -12.09 -23.17
C TRP A 84 3.22 -13.39 -22.94
N ILE A 85 2.36 -13.42 -21.91
CA ILE A 85 1.41 -14.51 -21.72
C ILE A 85 0.43 -14.57 -22.90
N GLY A 86 -0.09 -13.42 -23.33
CA GLY A 86 -1.01 -13.31 -24.46
C GLY A 86 -0.40 -13.78 -25.78
N SER A 87 0.87 -13.46 -26.06
CA SER A 87 1.56 -13.95 -27.25
C SER A 87 1.82 -15.45 -27.19
N SER A 88 2.16 -15.98 -26.01
CA SER A 88 2.32 -17.42 -25.82
C SER A 88 1.00 -18.19 -26.04
N LEU A 89 -0.13 -17.56 -25.72
CA LEU A 89 -1.46 -18.11 -26.02
C LEU A 89 -1.84 -17.99 -27.51
N ALA A 90 -1.29 -17.00 -28.22
CA ALA A 90 -1.50 -16.84 -29.67
C ALA A 90 -0.91 -18.01 -30.47
N ASP A 91 0.10 -18.69 -29.92
CA ASP A 91 0.71 -19.88 -30.52
C ASP A 91 -0.16 -21.14 -30.38
N VAL A 92 -1.24 -21.09 -29.60
CA VAL A 92 -2.18 -22.22 -29.47
C VAL A 92 -2.94 -22.38 -30.80
N ARG A 93 -2.94 -23.60 -31.36
CA ARG A 93 -3.55 -23.95 -32.65
C ARG A 93 -4.98 -23.44 -32.85
N ILE A 94 -5.77 -23.40 -31.77
CA ILE A 94 -7.15 -22.88 -31.78
C ILE A 94 -7.15 -21.37 -32.07
N VAL A 95 -6.26 -20.60 -31.46
CA VAL A 95 -6.14 -19.14 -31.67
C VAL A 95 -5.67 -18.84 -33.09
N GLN A 96 -4.70 -19.62 -33.59
CA GLN A 96 -4.23 -19.49 -34.99
C GLN A 96 -5.34 -19.78 -36.01
N THR A 97 -6.20 -20.76 -35.73
CA THR A 97 -7.35 -21.11 -36.61
C THR A 97 -8.40 -19.99 -36.59
N LEU A 98 -8.67 -19.42 -35.43
CA LEU A 98 -9.58 -18.27 -35.28
C LEU A 98 -9.03 -17.00 -35.96
N ALA A 99 -7.72 -16.79 -35.93
CA ALA A 99 -7.06 -15.64 -36.55
C ALA A 99 -7.08 -15.67 -38.09
N GLN A 100 -7.51 -16.75 -38.75
CA GLN A 100 -7.69 -16.78 -40.21
C GLN A 100 -8.89 -15.93 -40.68
N ILE A 101 -9.81 -15.57 -39.77
CA ILE A 101 -10.96 -14.73 -40.07
C ILE A 101 -10.52 -13.24 -39.99
N PRO A 102 -10.57 -12.44 -41.08
CA PRO A 102 -9.99 -11.09 -41.12
C PRO A 102 -10.52 -10.14 -40.04
N LEU A 103 -11.83 -10.16 -39.77
CA LEU A 103 -12.46 -9.35 -38.72
C LEU A 103 -11.99 -9.77 -37.32
N LEU A 104 -11.83 -11.08 -37.12
CA LEU A 104 -11.39 -11.64 -35.85
C LEU A 104 -9.90 -11.38 -35.63
N ASN A 105 -9.07 -11.45 -36.68
CA ASN A 105 -7.66 -11.05 -36.63
C ASN A 105 -7.49 -9.56 -36.30
N TRP A 106 -8.29 -8.69 -36.92
CA TRP A 106 -8.28 -7.27 -36.59
C TRP A 106 -8.68 -7.03 -35.13
N ALA A 107 -9.70 -7.73 -34.64
CA ALA A 107 -10.13 -7.66 -33.24
C ALA A 107 -9.10 -8.25 -32.26
N LEU A 108 -8.45 -9.36 -32.59
CA LEU A 108 -7.42 -9.98 -31.76
C LEU A 108 -6.13 -9.15 -31.72
N SER A 109 -5.72 -8.55 -32.84
CA SER A 109 -4.52 -7.71 -32.92
C SER A 109 -4.70 -6.36 -32.21
N ASN A 110 -5.79 -5.63 -32.47
CA ASN A 110 -6.04 -4.33 -31.85
C ASN A 110 -6.65 -4.45 -30.45
N GLY A 111 -7.56 -5.39 -30.26
CA GLY A 111 -8.13 -5.72 -28.96
C GLY A 111 -7.11 -6.37 -28.04
N GLY A 112 -6.11 -7.08 -28.56
CA GLY A 112 -5.03 -7.68 -27.78
C GLY A 112 -4.24 -6.64 -26.98
N MET A 113 -3.89 -5.50 -27.58
CA MET A 113 -3.21 -4.42 -26.86
C MET A 113 -4.11 -3.80 -25.80
N GLY A 114 -5.37 -3.51 -26.11
CA GLY A 114 -6.33 -2.97 -25.14
C GLY A 114 -6.56 -3.91 -23.95
N LEU A 115 -6.74 -5.21 -24.22
CA LEU A 115 -6.87 -6.24 -23.18
C LEU A 115 -5.60 -6.38 -22.36
N ALA A 116 -4.41 -6.33 -22.97
CA ALA A 116 -3.15 -6.37 -22.26
C ALA A 116 -2.99 -5.16 -21.31
N PHE A 117 -3.41 -3.97 -21.74
CA PHE A 117 -3.44 -2.79 -20.88
C PHE A 117 -4.40 -2.96 -19.69
N ILE A 118 -5.64 -3.40 -19.94
CA ILE A 118 -6.64 -3.59 -18.89
C ILE A 118 -6.19 -4.66 -17.90
N ALA A 119 -5.77 -5.83 -18.39
CA ALA A 119 -5.31 -6.91 -17.54
C ALA A 119 -3.99 -6.56 -16.81
N GLY A 120 -3.07 -5.84 -17.46
CA GLY A 120 -1.88 -5.29 -16.81
C GLY A 120 -2.23 -4.30 -15.69
N PHE A 121 -3.20 -3.41 -15.92
CA PHE A 121 -3.73 -2.50 -14.90
C PHE A 121 -4.36 -3.24 -13.73
N LEU A 122 -5.18 -4.25 -13.99
CA LEU A 122 -5.82 -5.06 -12.96
C LEU A 122 -4.80 -5.85 -12.13
N LEU A 123 -3.79 -6.44 -12.78
CA LEU A 123 -2.72 -7.15 -12.10
C LEU A 123 -1.89 -6.22 -11.20
N TRP A 124 -1.49 -5.07 -11.74
CA TRP A 124 -0.81 -4.02 -10.98
C TRP A 124 -1.66 -3.55 -9.79
N GLY A 125 -2.92 -3.19 -10.02
CA GLY A 125 -3.83 -2.70 -9.01
C GLY A 125 -4.13 -3.74 -7.92
N LEU A 126 -4.20 -5.02 -8.28
CA LEU A 126 -4.35 -6.12 -7.33
C LEU A 126 -3.12 -6.24 -6.42
N LEU A 127 -1.91 -6.29 -7.00
CA LEU A 127 -0.67 -6.41 -6.23
C LEU A 127 -0.43 -5.20 -5.32
N GLN A 128 -0.57 -4.00 -5.88
CA GLN A 128 -0.43 -2.75 -5.13
C GLN A 128 -1.51 -2.63 -4.05
N GLY A 129 -2.74 -3.06 -4.35
CA GLY A 129 -3.83 -3.15 -3.39
C GLY A 129 -3.48 -4.07 -2.22
N LEU A 130 -3.00 -5.29 -2.49
CA LEU A 130 -2.58 -6.24 -1.46
C LEU A 130 -1.40 -5.72 -0.62
N GLN A 131 -0.46 -5.01 -1.25
CA GLN A 131 0.68 -4.40 -0.53
C GLN A 131 0.24 -3.27 0.40
N MET A 132 -0.68 -2.41 -0.08
CA MET A 132 -1.11 -1.21 0.63
C MET A 132 -2.22 -1.47 1.65
N LEU A 133 -3.07 -2.47 1.45
CA LEU A 133 -4.28 -2.70 2.26
C LEU A 133 -4.00 -2.84 3.76
N PRO A 134 -3.06 -3.70 4.22
CA PRO A 134 -2.78 -3.81 5.66
C PRO A 134 -2.19 -2.52 6.21
N LYS A 135 -1.43 -1.79 5.38
CA LYS A 135 -0.79 -0.52 5.78
C LYS A 135 -1.83 0.56 6.00
N ILE A 136 -2.80 0.68 5.10
CA ILE A 136 -3.88 1.67 5.21
C ILE A 136 -4.71 1.39 6.46
N ILE A 137 -5.11 0.14 6.68
CA ILE A 137 -5.96 -0.25 7.81
C ILE A 137 -5.26 -0.03 9.16
N LEU A 138 -3.98 -0.41 9.27
CA LEU A 138 -3.25 -0.34 10.55
C LEU A 138 -2.71 1.05 10.89
N ASN A 139 -2.51 1.92 9.88
CA ASN A 139 -1.97 3.26 10.09
C ASN A 139 -3.05 4.35 10.21
N ASP A 140 -4.32 3.99 10.05
CA ASP A 140 -5.47 4.89 10.18
C ASP A 140 -6.25 4.56 11.46
N PRO A 141 -6.27 5.45 12.47
CA PRO A 141 -7.00 5.23 13.72
C PRO A 141 -8.50 4.95 13.48
N GLU A 142 -9.12 5.61 12.49
CA GLU A 142 -10.54 5.42 12.19
C GLU A 142 -10.79 4.02 11.63
N ALA A 143 -9.96 3.59 10.67
CA ALA A 143 -10.04 2.23 10.13
C ALA A 143 -9.78 1.18 11.20
N LEU A 144 -8.85 1.43 12.13
CA LEU A 144 -8.56 0.54 13.25
C LEU A 144 -9.74 0.45 14.22
N LEU A 145 -10.41 1.57 14.52
CA LEU A 145 -11.63 1.56 15.34
C LEU A 145 -12.77 0.80 14.67
N VAL A 146 -12.98 0.98 13.36
CA VAL A 146 -13.97 0.21 12.59
C VAL A 146 -13.62 -1.27 12.60
N LEU A 147 -12.34 -1.63 12.43
CA LEU A 147 -11.89 -3.00 12.51
C LEU A 147 -12.12 -3.57 13.91
N MET A 148 -11.78 -2.84 14.97
CA MET A 148 -12.02 -3.27 16.36
C MET A 148 -13.51 -3.43 16.65
N ALA A 149 -14.36 -2.53 16.13
CA ALA A 149 -15.82 -2.63 16.26
C ALA A 149 -16.37 -3.84 15.49
N TRP A 150 -15.83 -4.14 14.31
CA TRP A 150 -16.17 -5.35 13.57
C TRP A 150 -15.71 -6.62 14.32
N VAL A 151 -14.49 -6.64 14.84
CA VAL A 151 -13.96 -7.74 15.65
C VAL A 151 -14.78 -7.93 16.92
N SER A 152 -15.22 -6.85 17.58
CA SER A 152 -16.02 -6.94 18.81
C SER A 152 -17.43 -7.51 18.58
N GLN A 153 -17.95 -7.44 17.34
CA GLN A 153 -19.18 -8.14 16.95
C GLN A 153 -19.00 -9.67 16.95
N PHE A 154 -17.78 -10.18 16.78
CA PHE A 154 -17.47 -11.60 16.98
C PHE A 154 -17.47 -11.91 18.47
N LYS A 155 -18.67 -12.21 19.01
CA LYS A 155 -18.80 -12.66 20.39
C LYS A 155 -18.06 -13.98 20.57
N ALA A 156 -16.97 -13.94 21.33
CA ALA A 156 -16.20 -15.14 21.66
C ALA A 156 -17.11 -16.18 22.30
N ILE A 157 -17.10 -17.41 21.77
CA ILE A 157 -17.92 -18.49 22.28
C ILE A 157 -17.15 -19.19 23.41
N ALA A 158 -17.70 -19.12 24.62
CA ALA A 158 -17.10 -19.77 25.79
C ALA A 158 -17.15 -21.31 25.67
N HIS A 159 -16.09 -21.95 26.17
CA HIS A 159 -16.02 -23.39 26.31
C HIS A 159 -16.90 -23.85 27.48
N ARG A 160 -17.71 -24.89 27.28
CA ARG A 160 -18.57 -25.48 28.32
C ARG A 160 -18.16 -26.93 28.55
N SER A 161 -18.25 -27.39 29.80
CA SER A 161 -17.85 -28.74 30.21
C SER A 161 -18.70 -29.88 29.61
N GLY A 162 -19.87 -29.57 29.04
CA GLY A 162 -20.74 -30.53 28.35
C GLY A 162 -20.64 -30.51 26.83
N ASP A 163 -19.68 -29.79 26.25
CA ASP A 163 -19.49 -29.73 24.80
C ASP A 163 -19.00 -31.08 24.24
N SER A 164 -19.50 -31.48 23.07
CA SER A 164 -18.98 -32.66 22.35
C SER A 164 -17.54 -32.43 21.89
N GLU A 165 -16.72 -33.47 21.71
CA GLU A 165 -15.28 -33.33 21.38
C GLU A 165 -14.97 -32.44 20.16
N LEU A 166 -15.88 -32.34 19.20
CA LEU A 166 -15.71 -31.50 18.00
C LEU A 166 -16.00 -30.01 18.26
N LEU A 167 -16.87 -29.71 19.21
CA LEU A 167 -17.37 -28.36 19.45
C LEU A 167 -16.29 -27.41 20.00
N PRO A 168 -15.37 -27.81 20.91
CA PRO A 168 -14.21 -27.00 21.31
C PRO A 168 -13.32 -26.60 20.14
N LYS A 169 -13.06 -27.51 19.20
CA LYS A 169 -12.23 -27.21 18.01
C LYS A 169 -12.89 -26.15 17.12
N LEU A 170 -14.21 -26.25 16.95
CA LEU A 170 -14.97 -25.29 16.16
C LEU A 170 -15.02 -23.91 16.84
N LYS A 171 -15.21 -23.87 18.16
CA LYS A 171 -15.17 -22.63 18.96
C LYS A 171 -13.79 -21.97 18.91
N TYR A 172 -12.73 -22.76 19.06
CA TYR A 172 -11.36 -22.28 18.93
C TYR A 172 -11.12 -21.66 17.55
N ARG A 173 -11.49 -22.35 16.48
CA ARG A 173 -11.35 -21.82 15.12
C ARG A 173 -12.15 -20.53 14.94
N PHE A 174 -13.41 -20.51 15.34
CA PHE A 174 -14.29 -19.33 15.21
C PHE A 174 -13.73 -18.11 15.95
N ASN A 175 -13.26 -18.28 17.19
CA ASN A 175 -12.73 -17.19 18.00
C ASN A 175 -11.41 -16.63 17.44
N ASN A 176 -10.65 -17.43 16.68
CA ASN A 176 -9.39 -17.01 16.08
C ASN A 176 -9.53 -16.48 14.65
N LEU A 177 -10.68 -16.67 13.97
CA LEU A 177 -10.89 -16.23 12.59
C LEU A 177 -10.51 -14.74 12.34
N PRO A 178 -10.88 -13.78 13.20
CA PRO A 178 -10.53 -12.38 12.95
C PRO A 178 -9.02 -12.12 13.01
N LEU A 179 -8.33 -12.79 13.94
CA LEU A 179 -6.87 -12.69 14.08
C LEU A 179 -6.16 -13.33 12.89
N GLU A 180 -6.57 -14.56 12.53
CA GLU A 180 -6.03 -15.27 11.37
C GLU A 180 -6.25 -14.51 10.06
N TRP A 181 -7.38 -13.81 9.93
CA TRP A 181 -7.65 -12.95 8.78
C TRP A 181 -6.66 -11.80 8.70
N LEU A 182 -6.37 -11.13 9.83
CA LEU A 182 -5.40 -10.04 9.89
C LEU A 182 -3.96 -10.52 9.62
N GLU A 183 -3.58 -11.68 10.17
CA GLU A 183 -2.30 -12.33 9.88
C GLU A 183 -2.20 -12.72 8.40
N GLY A 184 -3.28 -13.28 7.85
CA GLY A 184 -3.40 -13.64 6.43
C GLY A 184 -3.24 -12.43 5.51
N MET A 185 -3.74 -11.26 5.90
CA MET A 185 -3.52 -10.01 5.15
C MET A 185 -2.04 -9.59 5.13
N GLN A 186 -1.33 -9.73 6.24
CA GLN A 186 0.11 -9.45 6.28
C GLN A 186 0.90 -10.45 5.44
N GLN A 187 0.52 -11.72 5.48
CA GLN A 187 1.11 -12.74 4.63
C GLN A 187 0.84 -12.46 3.15
N ALA A 188 -0.39 -12.09 2.78
CA ALA A 188 -0.75 -11.72 1.42
C ALA A 188 0.05 -10.50 0.93
N ARG A 189 0.27 -9.50 1.79
CA ARG A 189 1.17 -8.37 1.52
C ARG A 189 2.59 -8.83 1.23
N ALA A 190 3.16 -9.70 2.06
CA ALA A 190 4.51 -10.23 1.85
C ALA A 190 4.62 -10.99 0.53
N ILE A 191 3.66 -11.87 0.23
CA ILE A 191 3.57 -12.60 -1.04
C ILE A 191 3.46 -11.61 -2.21
N ALA A 192 2.64 -10.57 -2.09
CA ALA A 192 2.48 -9.56 -3.13
C ALA A 192 3.78 -8.81 -3.40
N TYR A 193 4.61 -8.48 -2.39
CA TYR A 193 5.95 -7.90 -2.65
C TYR A 193 6.90 -8.87 -3.33
N VAL A 194 6.87 -10.16 -2.97
CA VAL A 194 7.72 -11.16 -3.61
C VAL A 194 7.34 -11.31 -5.08
N VAL A 195 6.05 -11.49 -5.37
CA VAL A 195 5.55 -11.59 -6.73
C VAL A 195 5.88 -10.31 -7.50
N ASP A 196 5.56 -9.14 -6.94
CA ASP A 196 5.82 -7.86 -7.58
C ASP A 196 7.32 -7.63 -7.85
N GLY A 197 8.18 -8.02 -6.91
CA GLY A 197 9.63 -8.00 -7.10
C GLY A 197 10.09 -8.88 -8.26
N LEU A 198 9.57 -10.11 -8.35
CA LEU A 198 9.88 -10.99 -9.47
C LEU A 198 9.44 -10.39 -10.82
N LEU A 199 8.25 -9.77 -10.87
CA LEU A 199 7.75 -9.13 -12.09
C LEU A 199 8.58 -7.89 -12.46
N CYS A 200 8.87 -7.03 -11.47
CA CYS A 200 9.62 -5.80 -11.67
C CYS A 200 11.07 -6.06 -12.06
N PHE A 201 11.78 -6.96 -11.35
CA PHE A 201 13.14 -7.33 -11.74
C PHE A 201 13.15 -8.15 -13.03
N GLY A 202 12.14 -8.96 -13.30
CA GLY A 202 11.98 -9.65 -14.58
C GLY A 202 11.96 -8.68 -15.76
N TYR A 203 11.29 -7.53 -15.61
CA TYR A 203 11.25 -6.48 -16.62
C TYR A 203 12.48 -5.55 -16.61
N TYR A 204 12.97 -5.18 -15.42
CA TYR A 204 14.14 -4.34 -15.20
C TYR A 204 15.31 -5.19 -14.68
N PRO A 205 16.08 -5.85 -15.56
CA PRO A 205 17.15 -6.74 -15.12
C PRO A 205 18.22 -5.95 -14.35
N PRO A 206 18.64 -6.41 -13.15
CA PRO A 206 19.57 -5.68 -12.31
C PRO A 206 21.04 -5.76 -12.78
N ILE A 207 21.30 -6.50 -13.86
CA ILE A 207 22.65 -6.79 -14.38
C ILE A 207 22.80 -6.12 -15.76
N LEU A 208 23.93 -5.45 -15.98
CA LEU A 208 24.29 -4.87 -17.26
C LEU A 208 24.40 -5.95 -18.33
N GLY A 209 23.63 -5.80 -19.42
CA GLY A 209 23.52 -6.82 -20.46
C GLY A 209 22.45 -7.88 -20.20
N GLY A 210 21.65 -7.74 -19.13
CA GLY A 210 20.47 -8.55 -18.89
C GLY A 210 20.74 -9.91 -18.26
N TYR A 211 19.75 -10.79 -18.35
CA TYR A 211 19.79 -12.12 -17.73
C TYR A 211 20.77 -13.09 -18.41
N ASP A 212 21.21 -12.82 -19.64
CA ASP A 212 22.22 -13.63 -20.34
C ASP A 212 23.57 -13.65 -19.61
N ARG A 213 23.86 -12.60 -18.83
CA ARG A 213 25.08 -12.49 -18.00
C ARG A 213 24.89 -12.90 -16.55
N LEU A 214 23.69 -13.34 -16.16
CA LEU A 214 23.39 -13.75 -14.79
C LEU A 214 24.31 -14.88 -14.33
N GLY A 215 24.58 -15.86 -15.19
CA GLY A 215 25.48 -16.97 -14.87
C GLY A 215 26.88 -16.49 -14.50
N VAL A 216 27.46 -15.58 -15.29
CA VAL A 216 28.79 -15.01 -15.03
C VAL A 216 28.78 -14.21 -13.72
N PHE A 217 27.74 -13.39 -13.51
CA PHE A 217 27.61 -12.58 -12.30
C PHE A 217 27.50 -13.43 -11.01
N ILE A 218 26.83 -14.59 -11.06
CA ILE A 218 26.72 -15.51 -9.91
C ILE A 218 28.10 -16.05 -9.50
N PHE A 219 28.97 -16.36 -10.47
CA PHE A 219 30.30 -16.91 -10.19
C PHE A 219 31.37 -15.85 -9.88
N ALA A 220 31.22 -14.64 -10.43
CA ALA A 220 32.14 -13.53 -10.23
C ALA A 220 31.35 -12.21 -10.04
N PRO A 221 30.77 -11.96 -8.86
CA PRO A 221 29.97 -10.77 -8.63
C PRO A 221 30.84 -9.52 -8.61
N SER A 222 30.57 -8.57 -9.51
CA SER A 222 31.18 -7.24 -9.52
C SER A 222 30.13 -6.15 -9.39
N VAL A 223 30.42 -5.13 -8.59
CA VAL A 223 29.55 -3.94 -8.46
C VAL A 223 29.43 -3.19 -9.77
N THR A 224 30.46 -3.26 -10.63
CA THR A 224 30.45 -2.63 -11.96
C THR A 224 29.46 -3.27 -12.92
N ASP A 225 29.03 -4.50 -12.64
CA ASP A 225 28.12 -5.25 -13.51
C ASP A 225 26.65 -5.02 -13.12
N LEU A 226 26.40 -4.28 -12.02
CA LEU A 226 25.07 -3.90 -11.59
C LEU A 226 24.56 -2.70 -12.39
N ASP A 227 23.37 -2.85 -12.96
CA ASP A 227 22.65 -1.75 -13.57
C ASP A 227 21.83 -1.01 -12.49
N LEU A 228 22.47 -0.01 -11.88
CA LEU A 228 21.83 0.81 -10.85
C LEU A 228 20.57 1.51 -11.36
N HIS A 229 20.49 1.84 -12.65
CA HIS A 229 19.31 2.47 -13.23
C HIS A 229 18.11 1.53 -13.19
N ASN A 230 18.29 0.29 -13.63
CA ASN A 230 17.22 -0.72 -13.59
C ASN A 230 16.84 -1.11 -12.16
N ILE A 231 17.81 -1.20 -11.24
CA ILE A 231 17.53 -1.46 -9.83
C ILE A 231 16.68 -0.34 -9.24
N ILE A 232 17.05 0.92 -9.46
CA ILE A 232 16.29 2.08 -8.97
C ILE A 232 14.90 2.12 -9.64
N ALA A 233 14.80 1.84 -10.93
CA ALA A 233 13.52 1.78 -11.64
C ALA A 233 12.61 0.69 -11.06
N ALA A 234 13.12 -0.52 -10.83
CA ALA A 234 12.38 -1.61 -10.22
C ALA A 234 11.89 -1.24 -8.80
N LEU A 235 12.78 -0.69 -7.96
CA LEU A 235 12.42 -0.26 -6.61
C LEU A 235 11.40 0.90 -6.63
N ALA A 236 11.56 1.86 -7.53
CA ALA A 236 10.60 2.96 -7.71
C ALA A 236 9.24 2.43 -8.20
N THR A 237 9.22 1.37 -9.01
CA THR A 237 7.99 0.71 -9.44
C THR A 237 7.30 0.00 -8.29
N MET A 238 8.04 -0.77 -7.49
CA MET A 238 7.50 -1.52 -6.35
C MET A 238 7.00 -0.59 -5.23
N PHE A 239 7.81 0.39 -4.83
CA PHE A 239 7.53 1.21 -3.64
C PHE A 239 6.95 2.59 -3.95
N GLY A 240 6.77 2.95 -5.21
CA GLY A 240 6.37 4.30 -5.61
C GLY A 240 5.03 4.76 -5.03
N ILE A 241 4.03 3.87 -5.01
CA ILE A 241 2.71 4.17 -4.40
C ILE A 241 2.83 4.30 -2.89
N GLU A 242 3.63 3.45 -2.25
CA GLU A 242 3.83 3.48 -0.81
C GLU A 242 4.50 4.77 -0.36
N ILE A 243 5.54 5.21 -1.08
CA ILE A 243 6.22 6.49 -0.83
C ILE A 243 5.25 7.65 -1.03
N LEU A 244 4.48 7.64 -2.12
CA LEU A 244 3.49 8.67 -2.40
C LEU A 244 2.42 8.74 -1.30
N TYR A 245 1.95 7.59 -0.82
CA TYR A 245 0.99 7.51 0.28
C TYR A 245 1.56 8.15 1.55
N GLU A 246 2.79 7.80 1.95
CA GLU A 246 3.43 8.37 3.14
C GLU A 246 3.66 9.88 3.01
N VAL A 247 4.13 10.34 1.86
CA VAL A 247 4.32 11.78 1.59
C VAL A 247 2.98 12.51 1.64
N SER A 248 1.92 11.94 1.06
CA SER A 248 0.58 12.55 1.09
C SER A 248 0.02 12.63 2.50
N LYS A 249 0.24 11.61 3.34
CA LYS A 249 -0.15 11.58 4.75
C LYS A 249 0.59 12.65 5.55
N GLN A 250 1.91 12.70 5.44
CA GLN A 250 2.74 13.71 6.12
C GLN A 250 2.36 15.13 5.69
N LEU A 251 2.11 15.34 4.40
CA LEU A 251 1.67 16.64 3.90
C LEU A 251 0.30 17.02 4.48
N LYS A 252 -0.67 16.10 4.53
CA LYS A 252 -1.99 16.35 5.12
C LYS A 252 -1.84 16.84 6.56
N THR A 253 -1.06 16.13 7.38
CA THR A 253 -0.79 16.53 8.77
C THR A 253 -0.10 17.89 8.86
N ALA A 254 0.92 18.15 8.02
CA ALA A 254 1.62 19.43 8.02
C ALA A 254 0.68 20.60 7.67
N LEU A 255 -0.23 20.40 6.71
CA LEU A 255 -1.20 21.40 6.31
C LEU A 255 -2.25 21.66 7.39
N GLU A 256 -2.70 20.63 8.10
CA GLU A 256 -3.62 20.76 9.24
C GLU A 256 -2.98 21.58 10.37
N VAL A 257 -1.71 21.30 10.71
CA VAL A 257 -0.97 22.07 11.73
C VAL A 257 -0.81 23.53 11.32
N ILE A 258 -0.47 23.81 10.06
CA ILE A 258 -0.36 25.19 9.55
C ILE A 258 -1.73 25.89 9.59
N SER A 259 -2.80 25.20 9.21
CA SER A 259 -4.16 25.75 9.23
C SER A 259 -4.65 26.07 10.65
N GLN A 260 -4.27 25.26 11.65
CA GLN A 260 -4.55 25.53 13.06
C GLN A 260 -3.73 26.71 13.57
N ALA A 261 -2.44 26.78 13.21
CA ALA A 261 -1.57 27.89 13.61
C ALA A 261 -2.01 29.25 13.03
N GLN A 262 -2.66 29.25 11.86
CA GLN A 262 -3.19 30.47 11.22
C GLN A 262 -4.51 30.94 11.83
N ASN A 263 -5.24 30.08 12.55
CA ASN A 263 -6.49 30.42 13.23
C ASN A 263 -6.37 30.08 14.73
N PRO A 264 -5.52 30.79 15.50
CA PRO A 264 -5.29 30.51 16.92
C PRO A 264 -6.47 30.89 17.82
N GLU A 265 -7.51 31.53 17.28
CA GLU A 265 -8.65 32.07 18.01
C GLU A 265 -9.94 31.27 17.72
N VAL A 266 -10.01 30.05 18.27
CA VAL A 266 -11.25 29.40 18.74
C VAL A 266 -10.92 28.65 20.02
#